data_AF-A0A562ZTZ5-F1
#
_entry.id   AF-A0A562ZTZ5-F1
#
_cell.length_a   1.000
_cell.length_b   1.000
_cell.length_c   1.000
_cell.angle_alpha   90.00
_cell.angle_beta   90.00
_cell.angle_gamma   90.00
#
_symmetry.space_group_name_H-M   'P 1'
#
loop_
_entity.id
_entity.type
_entity.pdbx_description
1 polymer ?
#
loop_
_entity_poly.entity_id
_entity_poly.type
_entity_poly.pdbx_seq_one_letter_code
_entity_poly.pdbx_strand_id
1 'polypeptide(L)'
;MTRPCQGLEWVHEQHGDKHRPRRGTRRQRQPGQCRRLRQQDAGGKGTAAAAGRPRAGAVRRRARHRGTRRGAPMIWRAAALAGVLALAGCAASKSSDRIEGFVAQLSGAQEVPAVAGTGSGSADVVYDHRTQSIRWSVTFQGLSGSVTAAHLHGPAGPGQNAAVVLPFDGNLNAQPLKGESRITPEQFGQLASGQWYVNLHTARHPQGELRGQLRPLASR
;
A
#
# COMPACT_ATOMS: atom_id res chain seq x y z
N MET A 1 39.31 37.97 47.50
CA MET A 1 38.26 38.17 48.53
C MET A 1 37.46 39.36 48.03
N THR A 2 36.23 39.25 47.53
CA THR A 2 35.02 38.70 48.17
C THR A 2 34.02 38.25 47.08
N ARG A 3 33.19 37.28 47.46
CA ARG A 3 32.16 36.60 46.67
C ARG A 3 30.81 37.38 46.69
N PRO A 4 29.77 36.93 45.96
CA PRO A 4 28.65 37.73 45.41
C PRO A 4 27.38 37.75 46.29
N CYS A 5 26.36 38.49 45.87
CA CYS A 5 24.94 38.33 46.26
C CYS A 5 24.15 38.07 44.96
N GLN A 6 23.42 36.96 44.72
CA GLN A 6 22.18 36.46 45.35
C GLN A 6 21.13 37.56 45.53
N GLY A 7 19.85 37.44 45.19
CA GLY A 7 18.98 36.32 44.80
C GLY A 7 17.66 36.92 44.23
N LEU A 8 16.88 36.14 43.48
CA LEU A 8 15.69 35.39 43.92
C LEU A 8 14.39 36.04 43.42
N GLU A 9 13.56 35.18 42.84
CA GLU A 9 12.18 35.36 42.34
C GLU A 9 11.25 36.11 43.30
N TRP A 10 10.20 36.73 42.75
CA TRP A 10 8.81 36.37 43.10
C TRP A 10 7.88 36.61 41.90
N VAL A 11 7.10 35.59 41.61
CA VAL A 11 5.87 35.60 40.81
C VAL A 11 4.75 36.18 41.66
N HIS A 12 3.90 37.03 41.06
CA HIS A 12 2.45 37.18 41.22
C HIS A 12 2.07 38.63 40.84
N GLU A 13 1.13 38.81 39.91
CA GLU A 13 -0.22 39.22 40.30
C GLU A 13 -1.16 39.25 39.08
N GLN A 14 -2.37 38.77 39.33
CA GLN A 14 -3.50 38.72 38.42
C GLN A 14 -4.24 40.06 38.35
N HIS A 15 -5.00 40.25 37.26
CA HIS A 15 -6.45 40.56 37.24
C HIS A 15 -6.82 41.45 36.07
N GLY A 16 -7.89 41.07 35.36
CA GLY A 16 -8.54 41.96 34.39
C GLY A 16 -9.53 41.29 33.46
N ASP A 17 -10.45 40.49 34.00
CA ASP A 17 -11.59 39.93 33.29
C ASP A 17 -12.66 41.00 32.96
N LYS A 18 -13.53 40.66 32.01
CA LYS A 18 -14.86 41.20 31.65
C LYS A 18 -14.89 42.09 30.41
N HIS A 19 -15.44 41.56 29.31
CA HIS A 19 -16.70 42.08 28.74
C HIS A 19 -17.45 41.05 27.87
N ARG A 20 -18.78 41.14 27.98
CA ARG A 20 -19.89 40.22 27.62
C ARG A 20 -20.13 40.01 26.10
N PRO A 21 -21.04 39.07 25.72
CA PRO A 21 -21.22 38.55 24.37
C PRO A 21 -22.25 39.34 23.55
N ARG A 22 -22.17 39.19 22.22
CA ARG A 22 -23.28 39.52 21.31
C ARG A 22 -23.85 38.27 20.64
N ARG A 23 -25.15 38.06 20.88
CA ARG A 23 -26.04 37.15 20.16
C ARG A 23 -26.17 37.59 18.70
N GLY A 24 -26.14 36.62 17.79
CA GLY A 24 -26.62 36.73 16.41
C GLY A 24 -27.20 35.39 15.97
N THR A 25 -28.51 35.25 16.03
CA THR A 25 -29.28 34.08 15.61
C THR A 25 -29.47 34.06 14.10
N ARG A 26 -29.18 32.95 13.40
CA ARG A 26 -30.05 32.51 12.28
C ARG A 26 -29.86 31.03 11.87
N ARG A 27 -30.85 30.24 12.28
CA ARG A 27 -31.55 29.16 11.55
C ARG A 27 -30.78 27.93 11.05
N GLN A 28 -31.01 26.84 11.80
CA GLN A 28 -31.19 25.47 11.33
C GLN A 28 -31.94 25.35 10.00
N ARG A 29 -31.53 24.36 9.18
CA ARG A 29 -32.42 23.46 8.41
C ARG A 29 -31.65 22.25 7.86
N GLN A 30 -31.80 21.11 8.53
CA GLN A 30 -32.09 19.81 7.93
C GLN A 30 -33.44 19.39 8.55
N PRO A 31 -34.36 18.68 7.85
CA PRO A 31 -34.11 17.37 7.27
C PRO A 31 -34.93 17.04 5.99
N GLY A 32 -34.73 15.84 5.42
CA GLY A 32 -35.65 15.25 4.45
C GLY A 32 -35.13 13.97 3.79
N GLN A 33 -35.49 12.82 4.36
CA GLN A 33 -35.43 11.50 3.70
C GLN A 33 -36.64 11.29 2.75
N CYS A 34 -36.64 10.15 2.05
CA CYS A 34 -37.61 9.57 1.08
C CYS A 34 -37.28 9.89 -0.39
N ARG A 35 -37.28 8.93 -1.34
CA ARG A 35 -38.18 7.78 -1.51
C ARG A 35 -37.60 6.77 -2.52
N ARG A 36 -37.78 5.46 -2.29
CA ARG A 36 -37.72 4.39 -3.32
C ARG A 36 -38.94 4.48 -4.25
N LEU A 37 -38.75 4.42 -5.57
CA LEU A 37 -39.71 3.95 -6.59
C LEU A 37 -38.89 3.37 -7.76
N ARG A 38 -38.77 2.04 -7.91
CA ARG A 38 -39.51 1.16 -8.85
C ARG A 38 -39.68 1.69 -10.29
N GLN A 39 -38.98 1.00 -11.20
CA GLN A 39 -39.45 0.29 -12.41
C GLN A 39 -40.19 1.00 -13.55
N GLN A 40 -39.81 0.57 -14.78
CA GLN A 40 -40.59 0.50 -16.04
C GLN A 40 -40.80 1.85 -16.75
N ASP A 41 -40.82 1.99 -18.08
CA ASP A 41 -40.73 1.08 -19.23
C ASP A 41 -40.58 1.95 -20.50
N ALA A 42 -40.22 1.30 -21.61
CA ALA A 42 -40.68 1.58 -22.99
C ALA A 42 -40.34 2.92 -23.71
N GLY A 43 -39.62 2.77 -24.84
CA GLY A 43 -40.32 2.69 -26.12
C GLY A 43 -40.22 3.87 -27.10
N GLY A 44 -39.63 3.59 -28.28
CA GLY A 44 -39.99 4.15 -29.58
C GLY A 44 -39.03 5.18 -30.17
N LYS A 45 -38.83 5.33 -31.48
CA LYS A 45 -39.33 4.71 -32.73
C LYS A 45 -38.44 5.26 -33.88
N GLY A 46 -38.34 4.54 -35.00
CA GLY A 46 -37.85 5.07 -36.29
C GLY A 46 -37.11 4.02 -37.12
N THR A 47 -37.82 3.10 -37.81
CA THR A 47 -38.13 3.12 -39.27
C THR A 47 -36.87 3.06 -40.16
N ALA A 48 -36.69 2.13 -41.09
CA ALA A 48 -37.65 1.72 -42.10
C ALA A 48 -37.31 0.39 -42.83
N ALA A 49 -38.39 -0.25 -43.29
CA ALA A 49 -38.61 -0.89 -44.60
C ALA A 49 -37.71 -2.09 -45.04
N ALA A 50 -38.26 -3.31 -45.15
CA ALA A 50 -39.03 -3.88 -46.29
C ALA A 50 -38.08 -4.72 -47.19
N ALA A 51 -38.40 -5.89 -47.76
CA ALA A 51 -39.67 -6.53 -48.10
C ALA A 51 -39.46 -8.03 -48.41
N GLY A 52 -40.53 -8.83 -48.24
CA GLY A 52 -40.92 -10.00 -49.06
C GLY A 52 -40.00 -11.25 -49.05
N ARG A 53 -40.47 -12.50 -48.94
CA ARG A 53 -41.65 -13.17 -49.53
C ARG A 53 -41.72 -14.63 -48.98
N PRO A 54 -42.73 -15.47 -49.31
CA PRO A 54 -43.48 -16.17 -48.27
C PRO A 54 -43.55 -17.71 -48.38
N ARG A 55 -44.31 -18.32 -47.44
CA ARG A 55 -45.12 -19.56 -47.53
C ARG A 55 -44.34 -20.89 -47.66
N ALA A 56 -44.79 -22.04 -47.16
CA ALA A 56 -45.89 -22.48 -46.28
C ALA A 56 -45.71 -24.01 -46.10
N GLY A 57 -46.43 -24.60 -45.14
CA GLY A 57 -46.63 -26.06 -45.04
C GLY A 57 -45.86 -26.66 -43.85
N ALA A 58 -46.40 -26.70 -42.64
CA ALA A 58 -47.44 -27.63 -42.20
C ALA A 58 -47.14 -29.09 -42.58
N VAL A 59 -46.96 -29.95 -41.57
CA VAL A 59 -47.91 -31.04 -41.22
C VAL A 59 -47.24 -31.99 -40.22
N ARG A 60 -47.78 -31.94 -39.00
CA ARG A 60 -48.14 -33.03 -38.08
C ARG A 60 -47.59 -34.46 -38.27
N ARG A 61 -47.13 -34.95 -37.11
CA ARG A 61 -47.51 -36.19 -36.37
C ARG A 61 -46.81 -37.53 -36.70
N ARG A 62 -46.11 -37.99 -35.66
CA ARG A 62 -46.11 -39.32 -35.00
C ARG A 62 -46.21 -40.57 -35.87
N ALA A 63 -45.23 -41.46 -35.75
CA ALA A 63 -45.48 -42.88 -35.43
C ALA A 63 -44.21 -43.55 -34.88
N ARG A 64 -44.44 -44.45 -33.92
CA ARG A 64 -43.46 -45.35 -33.29
C ARG A 64 -43.11 -46.48 -34.26
N HIS A 65 -41.90 -47.03 -34.19
CA HIS A 65 -41.67 -48.43 -34.53
C HIS A 65 -40.70 -49.11 -33.56
N ARG A 66 -41.17 -50.23 -32.99
CA ARG A 66 -40.41 -51.25 -32.26
C ARG A 66 -39.57 -52.05 -33.27
N GLY A 67 -38.40 -52.51 -32.85
CA GLY A 67 -37.62 -53.53 -33.56
C GLY A 67 -36.54 -54.10 -32.64
N THR A 68 -36.74 -55.35 -32.22
CA THR A 68 -35.86 -56.16 -31.37
C THR A 68 -34.67 -56.72 -32.16
N ARG A 69 -33.57 -57.08 -31.47
CA ARG A 69 -32.93 -58.43 -31.47
C ARG A 69 -31.48 -58.40 -30.94
N ARG A 70 -31.21 -59.32 -29.97
CA ARG A 70 -30.05 -60.24 -29.83
C ARG A 70 -28.65 -59.60 -29.74
N GLY A 71 -27.74 -59.86 -28.80
CA GLY A 71 -27.54 -60.86 -27.76
C GLY A 71 -26.03 -61.14 -27.62
N ALA A 72 -25.42 -60.73 -26.48
CA ALA A 72 -24.15 -61.17 -25.81
C ALA A 72 -22.81 -61.20 -26.61
N PRO A 73 -21.60 -61.37 -25.97
CA PRO A 73 -21.20 -61.42 -24.54
C PRO A 73 -20.16 -60.32 -24.14
N MET A 74 -20.19 -59.75 -22.93
CA MET A 74 -19.38 -60.15 -21.76
C MET A 74 -17.87 -60.30 -22.04
N ILE A 75 -17.09 -59.23 -21.81
CA ILE A 75 -15.66 -59.33 -21.48
C ILE A 75 -15.49 -58.78 -20.06
N TRP A 76 -15.31 -59.71 -19.13
CA TRP A 76 -14.79 -59.43 -17.80
C TRP A 76 -13.34 -58.94 -17.93
N ARG A 77 -13.04 -57.76 -17.40
CA ARG A 77 -11.74 -57.48 -16.79
C ARG A 77 -11.95 -56.83 -15.45
N ALA A 78 -11.79 -57.66 -14.43
CA ALA A 78 -11.74 -57.28 -13.04
C ALA A 78 -10.46 -56.46 -12.74
N ALA A 79 -10.65 -55.51 -11.82
CA ALA A 79 -9.72 -55.05 -10.79
C ALA A 79 -8.30 -54.56 -11.17
N ALA A 80 -8.07 -53.27 -10.95
CA ALA A 80 -7.04 -52.83 -10.01
C ALA A 80 -7.44 -51.47 -9.40
N LEU A 81 -7.87 -51.48 -8.14
CA LEU A 81 -7.72 -50.32 -7.26
C LEU A 81 -6.22 -50.11 -7.04
N ALA A 82 -5.71 -48.93 -7.36
CA ALA A 82 -4.53 -48.37 -6.71
C ALA A 82 -4.74 -46.87 -6.64
N GLY A 83 -5.13 -46.40 -5.45
CA GLY A 83 -5.32 -44.99 -5.17
C GLY A 83 -4.02 -44.22 -5.37
N VAL A 84 -4.05 -43.22 -6.25
CA VAL A 84 -3.05 -42.16 -6.21
C VAL A 84 -3.52 -41.21 -5.11
N LEU A 85 -2.98 -41.44 -3.91
CA LEU A 85 -3.04 -40.50 -2.80
C LEU A 85 -2.46 -39.19 -3.31
N ALA A 86 -3.33 -38.21 -3.61
CA ALA A 86 -2.91 -36.84 -3.84
C ALA A 86 -2.30 -36.35 -2.52
N LEU A 87 -0.99 -36.52 -2.38
CA LEU A 87 -0.21 -35.85 -1.35
C LEU A 87 -0.41 -34.36 -1.59
N ALA A 88 -1.37 -33.78 -0.85
CA ALA A 88 -1.38 -32.38 -0.54
C ALA A 88 -0.07 -32.11 0.23
N GLY A 89 0.99 -31.91 -0.55
CA GLY A 89 2.26 -31.41 -0.05
C GLY A 89 1.99 -30.01 0.47
N CYS A 90 1.66 -29.91 1.75
CA CYS A 90 1.93 -28.71 2.52
C CYS A 90 3.44 -28.52 2.44
N ALA A 91 3.91 -27.79 1.42
CA ALA A 91 5.23 -27.20 1.46
C ALA A 91 5.20 -26.22 2.63
N ALA A 92 5.55 -26.70 3.81
CA ALA A 92 5.93 -25.85 4.91
C ALA A 92 7.11 -25.04 4.39
N SER A 93 6.86 -23.80 3.98
CA SER A 93 7.91 -22.82 3.72
C SER A 93 8.77 -22.82 4.96
N LYS A 94 9.96 -23.42 4.89
CA LYS A 94 10.96 -23.24 5.92
C LYS A 94 11.14 -21.73 6.02
N SER A 95 10.70 -21.14 7.13
CA SER A 95 11.03 -19.77 7.48
C SER A 95 12.55 -19.73 7.48
N SER A 96 13.10 -19.24 6.37
CA SER A 96 14.53 -19.16 6.19
C SER A 96 15.02 -18.25 7.30
N ASP A 97 15.98 -18.68 8.11
CA ASP A 97 16.67 -17.80 9.08
C ASP A 97 17.63 -16.86 8.35
N ARG A 98 17.19 -16.38 7.18
CA ARG A 98 17.95 -15.55 6.26
C ARG A 98 17.66 -14.10 6.63
N ILE A 99 18.74 -13.36 6.78
CA ILE A 99 18.71 -11.91 6.87
C ILE A 99 19.20 -11.38 5.52
N GLU A 100 18.42 -10.50 4.88
CA GLU A 100 18.82 -9.80 3.67
C GLU A 100 19.09 -8.34 3.99
N GLY A 101 20.25 -7.84 3.56
CA GLY A 101 20.66 -6.46 3.79
C GLY A 101 20.43 -5.59 2.56
N PHE A 102 20.16 -4.32 2.79
CA PHE A 102 19.94 -3.29 1.78
C PHE A 102 20.66 -2.01 2.21
N VAL A 103 21.20 -1.29 1.24
CA VAL A 103 21.88 -0.02 1.48
C VAL A 103 21.40 1.07 0.53
N ALA A 104 21.51 2.31 0.97
CA ALA A 104 21.34 3.49 0.15
C ALA A 104 22.32 4.59 0.56
N GLN A 105 22.88 5.29 -0.43
CA GLN A 105 23.51 6.59 -0.21
C GLN A 105 22.46 7.67 -0.46
N LEU A 106 22.36 8.64 0.45
CA LEU A 106 21.35 9.70 0.40
C LEU A 106 21.98 11.02 -0.06
N SER A 107 21.33 11.69 -1.01
CA SER A 107 21.77 12.98 -1.54
C SER A 107 20.60 13.77 -2.11
N GLY A 108 20.67 15.12 -2.08
CA GLY A 108 19.66 15.97 -2.71
C GLY A 108 19.59 15.80 -4.24
N ALA A 109 20.67 15.37 -4.88
CA ALA A 109 20.70 15.07 -6.31
C ALA A 109 19.80 13.88 -6.72
N GLN A 110 19.38 13.04 -5.76
CA GLN A 110 18.48 11.93 -6.00
C GLN A 110 17.00 12.28 -5.79
N GLU A 111 16.70 13.46 -5.20
CA GLU A 111 15.33 13.99 -5.10
C GLU A 111 14.72 14.21 -6.49
N VAL A 112 13.39 14.21 -6.56
CA VAL A 112 12.65 14.49 -7.79
C VAL A 112 11.59 15.56 -7.50
N PRO A 113 11.83 16.83 -7.89
CA PRO A 113 13.03 17.36 -8.54
C PRO A 113 14.26 17.41 -7.63
N ALA A 114 15.46 17.44 -8.23
CA ALA A 114 16.72 17.46 -7.48
C ALA A 114 16.85 18.71 -6.59
N VAL A 115 17.40 18.52 -5.38
CA VAL A 115 17.65 19.58 -4.40
C VAL A 115 19.15 19.88 -4.34
N ALA A 116 19.50 21.16 -4.53
CA ALA A 116 20.87 21.62 -4.34
C ALA A 116 21.19 21.78 -2.85
N GLY A 117 22.34 21.28 -2.42
CA GLY A 117 22.80 21.38 -1.05
C GLY A 117 23.99 20.48 -0.77
N THR A 118 24.54 20.61 0.44
CA THR A 118 25.67 19.80 0.94
C THR A 118 25.20 18.58 1.74
N GLY A 119 23.88 18.41 1.89
CA GLY A 119 23.30 17.32 2.65
C GLY A 119 23.69 15.96 2.09
N SER A 120 24.04 15.04 2.97
CA SER A 120 24.41 13.68 2.62
C SER A 120 24.00 12.71 3.72
N GLY A 121 23.84 11.44 3.37
CA GLY A 121 23.56 10.41 4.36
C GLY A 121 23.76 9.00 3.81
N SER A 122 23.52 8.02 4.67
CA SER A 122 23.51 6.61 4.33
C SER A 122 22.41 5.91 5.11
N ALA A 123 21.83 4.87 4.53
CA ALA A 123 20.85 4.02 5.18
C ALA A 123 21.24 2.55 5.03
N ASP A 124 21.22 1.83 6.14
CA ASP A 124 21.27 0.38 6.20
C ASP A 124 19.89 -0.15 6.58
N VAL A 125 19.36 -1.12 5.84
CA VAL A 125 18.11 -1.81 6.14
C VAL A 125 18.35 -3.31 6.11
N VAL A 126 17.84 -4.03 7.09
CA VAL A 126 17.92 -5.49 7.16
C VAL A 126 16.52 -6.07 7.25
N TYR A 127 16.21 -7.05 6.42
CA TYR A 127 14.96 -7.80 6.44
C TYR A 127 15.19 -9.20 7.03
N ASP A 128 14.39 -9.55 8.03
CA ASP A 128 14.37 -10.87 8.66
C ASP A 128 13.20 -11.70 8.10
N HIS A 129 13.51 -12.77 7.36
CA HIS A 129 12.52 -13.66 6.76
C HIS A 129 11.68 -14.45 7.77
N ARG A 130 12.17 -14.64 9.00
CA ARG A 130 11.45 -15.35 10.06
C ARG A 130 10.39 -14.47 10.69
N THR A 131 10.70 -13.18 10.91
CA THR A 131 9.77 -12.24 11.56
C THR A 131 8.97 -11.40 10.57
N GLN A 132 9.39 -11.36 9.31
CA GLN A 132 8.89 -10.47 8.27
C GLN A 132 9.04 -8.99 8.65
N SER A 133 10.09 -8.68 9.44
CA SER A 133 10.40 -7.33 9.89
C SER A 133 11.60 -6.76 9.14
N ILE A 134 11.54 -5.47 8.81
CA ILE A 134 12.72 -4.68 8.51
C ILE A 134 13.18 -3.90 9.73
N ARG A 135 14.49 -3.75 9.89
CA ARG A 135 15.10 -2.76 10.79
C ARG A 135 15.96 -1.82 9.97
N TRP A 136 15.96 -0.54 10.30
CA TRP A 136 16.77 0.44 9.61
C TRP A 136 17.66 1.24 10.55
N SER A 137 18.75 1.74 10.00
CA SER A 137 19.68 2.68 10.62
C SER A 137 20.10 3.70 9.58
N VAL A 138 19.77 4.97 9.80
CA VAL A 138 20.07 6.07 8.87
C VAL A 138 20.97 7.09 9.55
N THR A 139 22.04 7.47 8.88
CA THR A 139 22.91 8.59 9.29
C THR A 139 22.83 9.70 8.24
N PHE A 140 22.93 10.94 8.69
CA PHE A 140 22.86 12.10 7.81
C PHE A 140 23.56 13.31 8.40
N GLN A 141 23.96 14.23 7.54
CA GLN A 141 24.64 15.46 7.93
C GLN A 141 24.46 16.54 6.86
N GLY A 142 24.79 17.79 7.21
CA GLY A 142 24.80 18.91 6.27
C GLY A 142 23.42 19.30 5.73
N LEU A 143 22.35 18.92 6.43
CA LEU A 143 20.98 19.33 6.12
C LEU A 143 20.78 20.82 6.40
N SER A 144 19.83 21.41 5.70
CA SER A 144 19.44 22.82 5.83
C SER A 144 18.77 23.15 7.18
N GLY A 145 18.41 22.14 7.97
CA GLY A 145 17.83 22.26 9.29
C GLY A 145 17.55 20.89 9.92
N SER A 146 16.86 20.89 11.06
CA SER A 146 16.40 19.66 11.71
C SER A 146 15.47 18.85 10.79
N VAL A 147 15.56 17.52 10.87
CA VAL A 147 14.65 16.61 10.19
C VAL A 147 13.26 16.75 10.80
N THR A 148 12.27 17.03 9.94
CA THR A 148 10.87 17.20 10.32
C THR A 148 10.01 16.00 9.94
N ALA A 149 10.44 15.22 8.95
CA ALA A 149 9.83 13.94 8.58
C ALA A 149 10.88 13.03 7.94
N ALA A 150 10.69 11.73 8.04
CA ALA A 150 11.51 10.72 7.38
C ALA A 150 10.64 9.51 7.03
N HIS A 151 10.83 8.95 5.84
CA HIS A 151 9.97 7.91 5.31
C HIS A 151 10.75 6.87 4.50
N LEU A 152 10.20 5.66 4.45
CA LEU A 152 10.38 4.73 3.33
C LEU A 152 9.22 4.91 2.36
N HIS A 153 9.54 5.14 1.09
CA HIS A 153 8.59 5.24 -0.01
C HIS A 153 8.72 4.05 -0.96
N GLY A 154 7.65 3.75 -1.68
CA GLY A 154 7.62 2.71 -2.70
C GLY A 154 6.19 2.35 -3.14
N PRO A 155 6.05 1.55 -4.22
CA PRO A 155 7.09 1.15 -5.15
C PRO A 155 7.40 2.26 -6.17
N ALA A 156 8.68 2.60 -6.35
CA ALA A 156 9.21 3.45 -7.41
C ALA A 156 10.69 3.16 -7.70
N GLY A 157 11.05 3.18 -8.98
CA GLY A 157 12.45 3.15 -9.40
C GLY A 157 13.15 4.51 -9.23
N PRO A 158 14.47 4.58 -9.51
CA PRO A 158 15.19 5.84 -9.55
C PRO A 158 14.50 6.87 -10.46
N GLY A 159 14.47 8.14 -10.03
CA GLY A 159 13.87 9.22 -10.82
C GLY A 159 12.34 9.29 -10.76
N GLN A 160 11.68 8.44 -9.99
CA GLN A 160 10.23 8.47 -9.78
C GLN A 160 9.87 8.67 -8.31
N ASN A 161 8.74 9.32 -8.05
CA ASN A 161 8.16 9.48 -6.71
C ASN A 161 7.09 8.41 -6.45
N ALA A 162 6.97 7.98 -5.19
CA ALA A 162 5.94 7.05 -4.73
C ALA A 162 5.28 7.54 -3.43
N ALA A 163 4.18 6.91 -3.05
CA ALA A 163 3.56 7.12 -1.76
C ALA A 163 4.47 6.67 -0.60
N VAL A 164 4.19 7.17 0.60
CA VAL A 164 4.81 6.70 1.84
C VAL A 164 4.35 5.26 2.10
N VAL A 165 5.31 4.37 2.33
CA VAL A 165 5.04 3.00 2.79
C VAL A 165 5.16 2.90 4.29
N LEU A 166 6.23 3.48 4.86
CA LEU A 166 6.45 3.53 6.31
C LEU A 166 6.94 4.91 6.73
N PRO A 167 6.25 5.60 7.65
CA PRO A 167 6.83 6.74 8.34
C PRO A 167 7.84 6.28 9.39
N PHE A 168 8.84 7.11 9.63
CA PHE A 168 9.74 6.94 10.76
C PHE A 168 9.18 7.71 11.95
N ASP A 169 9.24 7.09 13.12
CA ASP A 169 8.76 7.65 14.37
C ASP A 169 9.92 7.90 15.35
N GLY A 170 9.62 8.56 16.47
CA GLY A 170 10.58 8.84 17.53
C GLY A 170 11.42 10.09 17.27
N ASN A 171 12.65 10.12 17.79
CA ASN A 171 13.55 11.26 17.60
C ASN A 171 14.17 11.21 16.20
N LEU A 172 13.55 11.91 15.25
CA LEU A 172 14.00 12.01 13.85
C LEU A 172 15.40 12.63 13.68
N ASN A 173 15.92 13.29 14.71
CA ASN A 173 17.25 13.92 14.68
C ASN A 173 18.32 13.07 15.41
N ALA A 174 17.96 11.86 15.85
CA ALA A 174 18.94 10.91 16.39
C ALA A 174 19.94 10.49 15.31
N GLN A 175 21.19 10.25 15.73
CA GLN A 175 22.27 9.76 14.88
C GLN A 175 22.88 8.50 15.50
N PRO A 176 22.63 7.30 14.95
CA PRO A 176 21.75 7.00 13.81
C PRO A 176 20.25 7.09 14.14
N LEU A 177 19.43 7.43 13.15
CA LEU A 177 17.98 7.32 13.16
C LEU A 177 17.59 5.86 12.91
N LYS A 178 17.01 5.22 13.92
CA LYS A 178 16.70 3.78 13.92
C LYS A 178 15.20 3.53 14.02
N GLY A 179 14.77 2.40 13.49
CA GLY A 179 13.41 1.91 13.66
C GLY A 179 13.23 0.49 13.14
N GLU A 180 12.04 -0.04 13.34
CA GLU A 180 11.64 -1.39 12.92
C GLU A 180 10.17 -1.37 12.51
N SER A 181 9.82 -2.17 11.50
CA SER A 181 8.42 -2.44 11.15
C SER A 181 8.27 -3.78 10.44
N ARG A 182 7.10 -4.39 10.58
CA ARG A 182 6.73 -5.56 9.77
C ARG A 182 6.28 -5.12 8.38
N ILE A 183 6.64 -5.90 7.36
CA ILE A 183 6.23 -5.68 5.98
C ILE A 183 5.61 -6.95 5.39
N THR A 184 4.73 -6.78 4.41
CA THR A 184 4.12 -7.91 3.70
C THR A 184 5.12 -8.57 2.74
N PRO A 185 4.88 -9.83 2.32
CA PRO A 185 5.69 -10.47 1.28
C PRO A 185 5.74 -9.67 -0.04
N GLU A 186 4.65 -8.99 -0.41
CA GLU A 186 4.61 -8.13 -1.58
C GLU A 186 5.53 -6.91 -1.42
N GLN A 187 5.46 -6.25 -0.26
CA GLN A 187 6.34 -5.13 0.09
C GLN A 187 7.81 -5.56 0.10
N PHE A 188 8.11 -6.77 0.62
CA PHE A 188 9.46 -7.33 0.52
C PHE A 188 9.89 -7.53 -0.94
N GLY A 189 9.01 -8.03 -1.82
CA GLY A 189 9.31 -8.15 -3.25
C GLY A 189 9.64 -6.80 -3.91
N GLN A 190 8.96 -5.72 -3.52
CA GLN A 190 9.26 -4.36 -3.97
C GLN A 190 10.60 -3.85 -3.41
N LEU A 191 10.90 -4.09 -2.14
CA LEU A 191 12.18 -3.76 -1.53
C LEU A 191 13.34 -4.53 -2.19
N ALA A 192 13.17 -5.84 -2.40
CA ALA A 192 14.11 -6.75 -3.04
C ALA A 192 14.41 -6.37 -4.50
N SER A 193 13.41 -5.87 -5.23
CA SER A 193 13.58 -5.33 -6.59
C SER A 193 14.13 -3.90 -6.61
N GLY A 194 14.46 -3.34 -5.44
CA GLY A 194 15.02 -2.00 -5.31
C GLY A 194 14.05 -0.91 -5.73
N GLN A 195 12.76 -1.10 -5.45
CA GLN A 195 11.69 -0.12 -5.71
C GLN A 195 11.37 0.73 -4.48
N TRP A 196 12.18 0.67 -3.43
CA TRP A 196 12.00 1.48 -2.24
C TRP A 196 13.14 2.49 -2.08
N TYR A 197 12.83 3.64 -1.48
CA TYR A 197 13.82 4.66 -1.16
C TYR A 197 13.56 5.29 0.21
N VAL A 198 14.64 5.70 0.88
CA VAL A 198 14.58 6.54 2.08
C VAL A 198 14.49 8.00 1.64
N ASN A 199 13.63 8.78 2.31
CA ASN A 199 13.51 10.22 2.08
C ASN A 199 13.50 10.96 3.42
N LEU A 200 14.32 12.02 3.54
CA LEU A 200 14.40 12.90 4.71
C LEU A 200 13.93 14.31 4.33
N HIS A 201 13.12 14.91 5.19
CA HIS A 201 12.51 16.23 4.98
C HIS A 201 12.98 17.20 6.05
N THR A 202 13.08 18.48 5.69
CA THR A 202 13.30 19.58 6.62
C THR A 202 12.28 20.67 6.40
N ALA A 203 12.27 21.69 7.26
CA ALA A 203 11.39 22.84 7.11
C ALA A 203 11.62 23.61 5.78
N ARG A 204 12.85 23.65 5.24
CA ARG A 204 13.14 24.31 3.95
C ARG A 204 12.79 23.44 2.76
N HIS A 205 12.80 22.12 2.95
CA HIS A 205 12.55 21.13 1.90
C HIS A 205 11.45 20.16 2.35
N PRO A 206 10.19 20.61 2.46
CA PRO A 206 9.10 19.81 2.99
C PRO A 206 8.72 18.64 2.06
N GLN A 207 9.03 18.73 0.77
CA GLN A 207 8.80 17.64 -0.20
C GLN A 207 9.93 16.61 -0.25
N GLY A 208 11.04 16.86 0.47
CA GLY A 208 12.22 16.01 0.50
C GLY A 208 13.50 16.83 0.31
N GLU A 209 14.50 16.60 1.16
CA GLU A 209 15.84 17.18 1.05
C GLU A 209 16.88 16.14 0.62
N LEU A 210 16.78 14.91 1.15
CA LEU A 210 17.66 13.81 0.80
C LEU A 210 16.89 12.55 0.45
N ARG A 211 17.28 11.92 -0.65
CA ARG A 211 16.75 10.62 -1.10
C ARG A 211 17.89 9.65 -1.35
N GLY A 212 17.64 8.39 -1.04
CA GLY A 212 18.52 7.28 -1.36
C GLY A 212 17.73 6.04 -1.75
N GLN A 213 17.96 5.53 -2.96
CA GLN A 213 17.32 4.29 -3.42
C GLN A 213 17.94 3.09 -2.70
N LEU A 214 17.11 2.25 -2.09
CA LEU A 214 17.57 1.01 -1.44
C LEU A 214 17.93 -0.04 -2.49
N ARG A 215 19.10 -0.63 -2.32
CA ARG A 215 19.63 -1.71 -3.16
C ARG A 215 20.02 -2.90 -2.30
N PRO A 216 19.75 -4.14 -2.74
CA PRO A 216 20.27 -5.32 -2.06
C PRO A 216 21.79 -5.21 -1.89
N LEU A 217 22.28 -5.48 -0.68
CA LEU A 217 23.68 -5.76 -0.47
C LEU A 217 24.00 -7.05 -1.23
N ALA A 218 24.86 -6.96 -2.24
CA ALA A 218 25.25 -8.13 -3.02
C ALA A 218 25.73 -9.23 -2.06
N SER A 219 25.08 -10.39 -2.13
CA SER A 219 25.52 -11.58 -1.38
C SER A 219 26.92 -11.92 -1.88
N ARG A 220 27.92 -11.78 -1.01
CA ARG A 220 29.26 -12.29 -1.27
C ARG A 220 29.27 -13.80 -1.13
#